data_AF-A0A2V9G499-F1
#
_entry.id   AF-A0A2V9G499-F1
#
_cell.length_a   1.000
_cell.length_b   1.000
_cell.length_c   1.000
_cell.angle_alpha   90.00
_cell.angle_beta   90.00
_cell.angle_gamma   90.00
#
_symmetry.space_group_name_H-M   'P 1'
#
loop_
_entity.id
_entity.type
_entity.pdbx_description
1 polymer ?
#
loop_
_entity_poly.entity_id
_entity_poly.type
_entity_poly.pdbx_seq_one_letter_code
_entity_poly.pdbx_strand_id
1 'polypeptide(L)'
;MPRLRSLYLFVLALSTVLGRGSSAADTPSALPVRVYLHKNWQIQSSCEVKASGEQISLAGFDAKGWHTAGVPATVVGALVADKT
;
A
#
# COMPACT_ATOMS: atom_id res chain seq x y z
N MET A 1 -25.35 53.52 -8.70
CA MET A 1 -25.87 52.18 -8.35
C MET A 1 -24.87 50.99 -8.39
N PRO A 2 -23.52 51.12 -8.52
CA PRO A 2 -22.61 49.95 -8.51
C PRO A 2 -22.23 49.45 -7.10
N ARG A 3 -22.32 50.30 -6.07
CA ARG A 3 -21.91 49.97 -4.69
C ARG A 3 -22.84 48.96 -3.99
N LEU A 4 -24.13 48.98 -4.32
CA LEU A 4 -25.13 48.04 -3.78
C LEU A 4 -25.00 46.63 -4.41
N ARG A 5 -24.62 46.57 -5.69
CA ARG A 5 -24.36 45.33 -6.43
C ARG A 5 -23.08 44.64 -5.95
N SER A 6 -22.03 45.43 -5.66
CA SER A 6 -20.77 44.93 -5.10
C SER A 6 -20.93 44.36 -3.69
N LEU A 7 -21.78 44.97 -2.86
CA LEU A 7 -22.08 44.47 -1.51
C LEU A 7 -22.86 43.15 -1.57
N TYR A 8 -23.80 43.03 -2.50
CA TYR A 8 -24.62 41.82 -2.68
C TYR A 8 -23.78 40.62 -3.16
N LEU A 9 -22.82 40.85 -4.06
CA LEU A 9 -21.87 39.83 -4.51
C LEU A 9 -20.91 39.41 -3.39
N PHE A 10 -20.51 40.33 -2.51
CA PHE A 10 -19.67 40.02 -1.35
C PHE A 10 -20.41 39.17 -0.31
N VAL A 11 -21.69 39.46 -0.05
CA VAL A 11 -22.54 38.67 0.86
C VAL A 11 -22.86 37.27 0.29
N LEU A 12 -23.03 37.16 -1.04
CA LEU A 12 -23.20 35.86 -1.71
C LEU A 12 -21.91 35.02 -1.69
N ALA A 13 -20.74 35.65 -1.80
CA ALA A 13 -19.46 34.97 -1.65
C ALA A 13 -19.24 34.49 -0.21
N LEU A 14 -19.61 35.29 0.79
CA LEU A 14 -19.39 34.97 2.20
C LEU A 14 -20.30 33.82 2.69
N SER A 15 -21.52 33.70 2.16
CA SER A 15 -22.46 32.63 2.54
C SER A 15 -22.11 31.24 1.99
N THR A 16 -21.22 31.14 0.99
CA THR A 16 -20.70 29.83 0.51
C THR A 16 -19.61 29.23 1.41
N VAL A 17 -18.99 30.02 2.30
CA VAL A 17 -17.85 29.55 3.11
C VAL A 17 -18.31 28.85 4.41
N LEU A 18 -19.49 29.16 4.94
CA LEU A 18 -19.97 28.60 6.23
C LEU A 18 -20.76 27.29 6.12
N GLY A 19 -21.03 26.79 4.91
CA GLY A 19 -21.92 25.63 4.69
C GLY A 19 -21.23 24.25 4.71
N ARG A 20 -19.90 24.17 4.86
CA ARG A 20 -19.21 22.87 4.92
C ARG A 20 -19.26 22.31 6.34
N GLY A 21 -20.42 21.80 6.73
CA GLY A 21 -20.56 20.96 7.91
C GLY A 21 -19.69 19.71 7.75
N SER A 22 -18.77 19.48 8.67
CA SER A 22 -18.06 18.21 8.79
C SER A 22 -19.08 17.13 9.15
N SER A 23 -19.54 16.36 8.16
CA SER A 23 -20.10 15.04 8.46
C SER A 23 -18.97 14.22 9.06
N ALA A 24 -19.02 14.03 10.38
CA ALA A 24 -18.34 12.92 11.02
C ALA A 24 -18.93 11.65 10.39
N ALA A 25 -18.27 11.13 9.36
CA ALA A 25 -18.59 9.83 8.84
C ALA A 25 -18.43 8.85 10.00
N ASP A 26 -19.51 8.16 10.37
CA ASP A 26 -19.44 6.89 11.05
C ASP A 26 -18.42 6.05 10.28
N THR A 27 -17.19 5.98 10.78
CA THR A 27 -16.21 5.05 10.25
C THR A 27 -16.69 3.71 10.76
N PRO A 28 -17.21 2.82 9.90
CA PRO A 28 -17.50 1.47 10.34
C PRO A 28 -16.18 0.96 10.89
N SER A 29 -16.17 0.49 12.14
CA SER A 29 -15.01 -0.19 12.71
C SER A 29 -14.82 -1.45 11.88
N ALA A 30 -14.09 -1.30 10.77
CA ALA A 30 -13.81 -2.37 9.84
C ALA A 30 -13.02 -3.39 10.64
N LEU A 31 -13.57 -4.59 10.79
CA LEU A 31 -12.84 -5.72 11.34
C LEU A 31 -11.47 -5.76 10.64
N PRO A 32 -10.37 -5.96 11.39
CA PRO A 32 -9.03 -5.88 10.83
C PRO A 32 -8.95 -6.78 9.59
N VAL A 33 -8.72 -6.17 8.43
CA VAL A 33 -8.63 -6.89 7.16
C VAL A 33 -7.42 -7.81 7.26
N ARG A 34 -7.68 -9.12 7.30
CA ARG A 34 -6.61 -10.12 7.33
C ARG A 34 -5.98 -10.20 5.95
N VAL A 35 -4.69 -9.95 5.87
CA VAL A 35 -3.89 -10.15 4.66
C VAL A 35 -3.17 -11.48 4.77
N TYR A 36 -3.40 -12.37 3.79
CA TYR A 36 -2.73 -13.66 3.71
C TYR A 36 -1.44 -13.54 2.89
N LEU A 37 -0.32 -13.99 3.46
CA LEU A 37 1.01 -13.92 2.84
C LEU A 37 1.44 -15.28 2.26
N HIS A 38 0.53 -16.09 1.71
CA HIS A 38 0.89 -17.42 1.20
C HIS A 38 1.64 -17.39 -0.14
N LYS A 39 1.65 -16.24 -0.82
CA LYS A 39 2.08 -16.09 -2.22
C LYS A 39 3.18 -15.05 -2.35
N ASN A 40 3.80 -15.01 -3.54
CA ASN A 40 4.80 -14.02 -3.95
C ASN A 40 6.09 -14.04 -3.12
N TRP A 41 6.42 -15.19 -2.51
CA TRP A 41 7.73 -15.41 -1.91
C TRP A 41 8.70 -15.94 -2.95
N GLN A 42 9.96 -15.58 -2.78
CA GLN A 42 11.08 -16.10 -3.56
C GLN A 42 12.19 -16.51 -2.60
N ILE A 43 12.96 -17.54 -2.96
CA ILE A 43 14.08 -18.07 -2.17
C ILE A 43 15.31 -18.28 -3.04
N GLN A 44 16.49 -18.16 -2.43
CA GLN A 44 17.76 -18.48 -3.06
C GLN A 44 18.78 -18.94 -2.03
N SER A 45 19.71 -19.79 -2.46
CA SER A 45 20.86 -20.24 -1.71
C SER A 45 21.79 -19.06 -1.39
N SER A 46 22.22 -18.96 -0.13
CA SER A 46 23.25 -18.01 0.29
C SER A 46 24.62 -18.30 -0.34
N CYS A 47 24.83 -19.49 -0.91
CA CYS A 47 26.04 -19.78 -1.67
C CYS A 47 26.13 -18.92 -2.95
N GLU A 48 24.98 -18.61 -3.55
CA GLU A 48 24.89 -17.86 -4.81
C GLU A 48 24.75 -16.35 -4.56
N VAL A 49 24.02 -15.96 -3.52
CA VAL A 49 23.80 -14.54 -3.19
C VAL A 49 25.00 -13.96 -2.45
N LYS A 50 25.67 -13.00 -3.08
CA LYS A 50 26.81 -12.27 -2.47
C LYS A 50 26.41 -11.01 -1.70
N ALA A 51 25.15 -10.58 -1.83
CA ALA A 51 24.62 -9.45 -1.09
C ALA A 51 24.51 -9.78 0.41
N SER A 52 24.74 -8.79 1.27
CA SER A 52 24.55 -8.92 2.71
C SER A 52 23.08 -8.98 3.09
N GLY A 53 22.78 -9.38 4.32
CA GLY A 53 21.41 -9.41 4.84
C GLY A 53 20.76 -8.02 4.83
N GLU A 54 21.53 -6.98 5.13
CA GLU A 54 21.09 -5.58 5.08
C GLU A 54 20.68 -5.19 3.66
N GLN A 55 21.45 -5.61 2.66
CA GLN A 55 21.17 -5.31 1.25
C GLN A 55 19.92 -6.06 0.75
N ILE A 56 19.77 -7.34 1.09
CA ILE A 56 18.62 -8.17 0.68
C ILE A 56 17.31 -7.66 1.30
N SER A 57 17.38 -7.06 2.48
CA SER A 57 16.19 -6.58 3.21
C SER A 57 15.65 -5.23 2.70
N LEU A 58 16.31 -4.59 1.73
CA LEU A 58 15.87 -3.32 1.17
C LEU A 58 14.69 -3.49 0.22
N ALA A 59 13.72 -2.58 0.32
CA ALA A 59 12.67 -2.47 -0.69
C ALA A 59 13.29 -2.20 -2.06
N GLY A 60 12.87 -2.97 -3.07
CA GLY A 60 13.41 -2.87 -4.43
C GLY A 60 14.71 -3.66 -4.66
N PHE A 61 15.15 -4.49 -3.72
CA PHE A 61 16.21 -5.46 -3.99
C PHE A 61 15.83 -6.36 -5.17
N ASP A 62 16.75 -6.51 -6.14
CA ASP A 62 16.52 -7.30 -7.34
C ASP A 62 16.69 -8.79 -7.05
N ALA A 63 15.59 -9.46 -6.72
CA ALA A 63 15.50 -10.90 -6.54
C ALA A 63 15.18 -11.66 -7.85
N LYS A 64 15.37 -11.04 -9.02
CA LYS A 64 15.03 -11.67 -10.30
C LYS A 64 15.78 -12.99 -10.48
N GLY A 65 15.04 -14.02 -10.88
CA GLY A 65 15.58 -15.35 -11.14
C GLY A 65 15.73 -16.22 -9.89
N TRP A 66 15.33 -15.73 -8.72
CA TRP A 66 15.18 -16.58 -7.53
C TRP A 66 14.00 -17.53 -7.70
N HIS A 67 14.02 -18.63 -6.94
CA HIS A 67 13.01 -19.67 -7.00
C HIS A 67 11.71 -19.22 -6.38
N THR A 68 10.57 -19.52 -7.02
CA THR A 68 9.26 -19.18 -6.44
C THR A 68 8.98 -20.08 -5.25
N ALA A 69 8.44 -19.52 -4.16
CA ALA A 69 8.04 -20.28 -2.98
C ALA A 69 6.61 -19.97 -2.54
N GLY A 70 5.89 -21.02 -2.14
CA GLY A 70 4.63 -20.90 -1.41
C GLY A 70 4.86 -21.14 0.09
N VAL A 71 4.07 -20.48 0.94
CA VAL A 71 4.13 -20.66 2.40
C VAL A 71 2.81 -21.24 2.90
N PRO A 72 2.80 -22.31 3.74
CA PRO A 72 3.97 -23.02 4.28
C PRO A 72 4.57 -24.05 3.31
N ALA A 73 5.90 -24.13 3.25
CA ALA A 73 6.65 -25.18 2.55
C ALA A 73 8.06 -25.34 3.17
N THR A 74 8.69 -26.48 2.95
CA THR A 74 10.15 -26.62 3.16
C THR A 74 10.89 -26.09 1.92
N VAL A 75 12.20 -25.82 2.04
CA VAL A 75 13.03 -25.39 0.90
C VAL A 75 12.94 -26.39 -0.25
N VAL A 76 13.12 -27.69 0.03
CA VAL A 76 13.02 -28.75 -1.00
C VAL A 76 11.62 -28.80 -1.61
N GLY A 77 10.56 -28.67 -0.79
CA GLY A 77 9.19 -28.64 -1.31
C GLY A 77 8.91 -27.46 -2.23
N ALA A 78 9.47 -26.28 -1.93
CA ALA A 78 9.38 -25.11 -2.79
C ALA A 78 10.12 -25.32 -4.12
N LEU A 79 11.36 -25.83 -4.09
CA LEU A 79 12.16 -26.10 -5.29
C LEU A 79 11.50 -27.15 -6.21
N VAL A 80 10.94 -28.22 -5.65
CA VAL A 80 10.17 -29.21 -6.42
C VAL A 80 8.95 -28.58 -7.09
N ALA A 81 8.24 -27.68 -6.39
CA ALA A 81 7.09 -26.98 -6.97
C ALA A 81 7.49 -25.98 -8.08
N ASP A 82 8.65 -25.34 -7.93
CA ASP A 82 9.26 -24.41 -8.90
C ASP A 82 9.87 -25.14 -10.12
N LYS A 83 10.10 -26.46 -10.01
CA LYS A 83 10.70 -27.35 -11.03
C LYS A 83 12.18 -27.06 -11.32
N THR A 84 12.94 -26.79 -10.26
CA THR A 84 14.39 -26.53 -10.29
C THR A 84 15.08 -27.36 -9.22
#